data_AF-G0R5J2-F1
#
_entry.id   AF-G0R5J2-F1
#
_cell.length_a   1.000
_cell.length_b   1.000
_cell.length_c   1.000
_cell.angle_alpha   90.00
_cell.angle_beta   90.00
_cell.angle_gamma   90.00
#
_symmetry.space_group_name_H-M   'P 1'
#
loop_
_entity.id
_entity.type
_entity.pdbx_description
1 polymer ?
#
loop_
_entity_poly.entity_id
_entity_poly.type
_entity_poly.pdbx_seq_one_letter_code
_entity_poly.pdbx_strand_id
1 'polypeptide(L)'
;MGKIITLLKQCDLFNRPIGLHMNNSFFYRTSFGGIISILFVIFMILFSYSKFIQFVNKDQVFVKLDKIYDNNPLVSNISSNRFMFALRIVQKNNDFHKRPYFNISVEQGHFLQTTGEKKYRQIIMEECKDYHWKQLNTKSDLTSQFQQLGGDFICPNLNQEMEIEGMFGSPSFKFLRIRVVPCQNSTNENNQKWNPVCAPKELIEKEVENNGIIELERKDATFVEITIRKSPYQ
;
A
#
# COMPACT_ATOMS: atom_id res chain seq x y z
N MET A 1 43.24 12.09 51.88
CA MET A 1 41.80 11.95 51.60
C MET A 1 41.07 13.29 51.41
N GLY A 2 41.36 14.32 52.22
CA GLY A 2 40.67 15.63 52.12
C GLY A 2 40.81 16.38 50.78
N LYS A 3 41.94 16.26 50.07
CA LYS A 3 42.14 16.89 48.75
C LYS A 3 41.19 16.34 47.67
N ILE A 4 40.94 15.03 47.68
CA ILE A 4 40.03 14.36 46.74
C ILE A 4 38.59 14.80 46.97
N ILE A 5 38.17 14.90 48.23
CA ILE A 5 36.83 15.35 48.61
C ILE A 5 36.60 16.81 48.17
N THR A 6 37.63 17.64 48.28
CA THR A 6 37.55 19.05 47.86
C THR A 6 37.42 19.17 46.34
N LEU A 7 38.16 18.34 45.58
CA LEU A 7 38.07 18.28 44.12
C LEU A 7 36.70 17.75 43.66
N LEU A 8 36.17 16.71 44.32
CA LEU A 8 34.83 16.19 44.05
C LEU A 8 33.75 17.26 44.29
N LYS A 9 33.84 18.02 45.38
CA LYS A 9 32.92 19.14 45.62
C LYS A 9 33.05 20.25 44.58
N GLN A 10 34.21 20.45 43.96
CA GLN A 10 34.37 21.43 42.89
C GLN A 10 33.68 21.00 41.59
N CYS A 11 33.63 19.70 41.32
CA CYS A 11 32.99 19.10 40.14
C CYS A 11 31.46 18.88 40.28
N ASP A 12 30.83 19.35 41.36
CA ASP A 12 29.37 19.26 41.55
C ASP A 12 28.64 20.27 40.63
N LEU A 13 28.14 19.78 39.50
CA LEU A 13 27.36 20.52 38.50
C LEU A 13 25.92 20.77 38.97
N PHE A 14 25.43 20.02 39.97
CA PHE A 14 24.07 20.12 40.50
C PHE A 14 24.03 20.86 41.85
N ASN A 15 24.82 21.93 41.96
CA ASN A 15 24.80 22.75 43.17
C ASN A 15 23.46 23.48 43.33
N ARG A 16 23.02 23.65 44.58
CA ARG A 16 21.80 24.41 44.91
C ARG A 16 22.18 25.73 45.58
N PRO A 17 21.59 26.86 45.18
CA PRO A 17 21.77 28.11 45.90
C PRO A 17 21.14 28.00 47.29
N ILE A 18 21.81 28.50 48.33
CA ILE A 18 21.27 28.58 49.70
C ILE A 18 20.97 30.04 50.01
N GLY A 19 19.80 30.32 50.59
CA GLY A 19 19.39 31.68 50.97
C GLY A 19 20.08 32.25 52.21
N LEU A 20 20.64 31.40 53.08
CA LEU A 20 21.48 31.81 54.21
C LEU A 20 22.95 31.56 53.93
N HIS A 21 23.79 32.55 54.24
CA HIS A 21 25.23 32.53 54.01
C HIS A 21 25.90 31.50 54.93
N MET A 22 26.22 30.31 54.41
CA MET A 22 26.91 29.25 55.14
C MET A 22 28.38 29.18 54.67
N ASN A 23 29.32 29.39 55.58
CA ASN A 23 30.78 29.40 55.29
C ASN A 23 31.18 30.28 54.09
N ASN A 24 30.66 31.51 54.02
CA ASN A 24 31.02 32.49 52.98
C ASN A 24 30.74 32.05 51.53
N SER A 25 29.84 31.09 51.31
CA SER A 25 29.47 30.63 49.97
C SER A 25 27.95 30.62 49.79
N PHE A 26 27.50 31.07 48.62
CA PHE A 26 26.09 31.09 48.23
C PHE A 26 25.58 29.74 47.70
N PHE A 27 26.47 28.76 47.50
CA PHE A 27 26.17 27.49 46.86
C PHE A 27 26.56 26.32 47.76
N TYR A 28 25.60 25.45 48.05
CA TYR A 28 25.91 24.18 48.70
C TYR A 28 26.47 23.21 47.67
N ARG A 29 27.70 22.73 47.90
CA ARG A 29 28.31 21.68 47.09
C ARG A 29 28.53 20.43 47.92
N THR A 30 28.09 19.30 47.38
CA THR A 30 28.19 18.02 48.07
C THR A 30 29.18 17.11 47.36
N SER A 31 29.93 16.32 48.13
CA SER A 31 30.84 15.33 47.54
C SER A 31 30.06 14.28 46.74
N PHE A 32 28.83 13.96 47.17
CA PHE A 32 27.93 13.05 46.47
C PHE A 32 27.44 13.63 45.13
N GLY A 33 27.03 14.90 45.09
CA GLY A 33 26.67 15.59 43.85
C GLY A 33 27.83 15.65 42.85
N GLY A 34 29.06 15.84 43.35
CA GLY A 34 30.29 15.73 42.56
C GLY A 34 30.49 14.36 41.89
N ILE A 35 30.28 13.27 42.63
CA ILE A 35 30.38 11.90 42.08
C ILE A 35 29.33 11.66 41.01
N ILE A 36 28.07 12.04 41.26
CA ILE A 36 26.97 11.91 40.29
C ILE A 36 27.24 12.74 39.03
N SER A 37 27.78 13.95 39.18
CA SER A 37 28.16 14.83 38.08
C SER A 37 29.23 14.20 37.18
N ILE A 38 30.26 13.59 37.78
CA ILE A 38 31.31 12.88 37.03
C ILE A 38 30.75 11.67 36.28
N LEU A 39 29.90 10.87 36.94
CA LEU A 39 29.24 9.72 36.30
C LEU A 39 28.38 10.15 35.10
N PHE A 40 27.65 11.27 35.22
CA PHE A 40 26.83 11.80 34.15
C PHE A 40 27.67 12.27 32.94
N VAL A 41 28.80 12.93 33.19
CA VAL A 41 29.74 13.33 32.13
C VAL A 41 30.30 12.11 31.40
N ILE A 42 30.71 11.07 32.14
CA ILE A 42 31.18 9.81 31.55
C ILE A 42 30.10 9.17 30.69
N PHE A 43 28.86 9.10 31.18
CA PHE A 43 27.72 8.56 30.44
C PHE A 43 27.45 9.33 29.14
N MET A 44 27.49 10.67 29.18
CA MET A 44 27.29 11.50 27.99
C MET A 44 28.39 11.31 26.94
N ILE A 45 29.64 11.15 27.38
CA ILE A 45 30.77 10.86 26.47
C ILE A 45 30.57 9.49 25.81
N LEU A 46 30.20 8.45 26.58
CA LEU A 46 29.96 7.11 26.04
C LEU A 46 28.79 7.08 25.07
N PHE A 47 27.68 7.75 25.39
CA PHE A 47 26.52 7.85 24.52
C PHE A 47 26.86 8.57 23.21
N SER A 48 27.57 9.70 23.31
CA SER A 48 27.99 10.49 22.14
C SER A 48 28.96 9.71 21.25
N TYR A 49 29.90 8.98 21.86
CA TYR A 49 30.83 8.11 21.12
C TYR A 49 30.09 7.00 20.37
N SER A 50 29.10 6.35 21.00
CA SER A 50 28.28 5.34 20.34
C SER A 50 27.53 5.89 19.11
N LYS A 51 26.97 7.09 19.21
CA LYS A 51 26.30 7.76 18.09
C LYS A 51 27.28 8.19 17.00
N PHE A 52 28.46 8.65 17.36
CA PHE A 52 29.51 8.99 16.41
C PHE A 52 29.97 7.77 15.60
N ILE A 53 30.16 6.62 16.25
CA ILE A 53 30.50 5.36 15.57
C ILE A 53 29.39 4.92 14.61
N GLN A 54 28.12 4.96 15.02
CA GLN A 54 26.98 4.65 14.14
C GLN A 54 26.95 5.56 12.89
N PHE A 55 27.30 6.84 13.07
CA PHE A 55 27.39 7.79 11.97
C PHE A 55 28.56 7.49 11.02
N VAL A 56 29.76 7.23 11.56
CA VAL A 56 30.95 6.89 10.75
C VAL A 56 30.75 5.58 9.98
N ASN A 57 30.11 4.59 10.60
CA ASN A 57 29.79 3.31 9.98
C ASN A 57 28.69 3.40 8.92
N LYS A 58 28.04 4.56 8.76
CA LYS A 58 26.92 4.78 7.83
C LYS A 58 25.82 3.73 7.98
N ASP A 59 25.51 3.33 9.22
CA ASP A 59 24.57 2.23 9.50
C ASP A 59 23.17 2.47 8.92
N GLN A 60 22.81 3.73 8.60
CA GLN A 60 21.58 4.08 7.90
C GLN A 60 21.82 5.06 6.75
N VAL A 61 21.86 4.53 5.53
CA VAL A 61 21.80 5.33 4.29
C VAL A 61 20.34 5.65 4.01
N PHE A 62 19.90 6.86 4.37
CA PHE A 62 18.58 7.35 3.98
C PHE A 62 18.60 7.78 2.51
N VAL A 63 18.24 6.88 1.61
CA VAL A 63 17.98 7.24 0.21
C VAL A 63 16.63 7.94 0.14
N LYS A 64 16.64 9.27 -0.02
CA LYS A 64 15.45 10.03 -0.37
C LYS A 64 15.28 9.96 -1.89
N LEU A 65 14.24 9.24 -2.32
CA LEU A 65 13.83 9.21 -3.72
C LEU A 65 12.80 10.32 -3.94
N ASP A 66 13.24 11.46 -4.46
CA ASP A 66 12.34 12.51 -4.93
C ASP A 66 11.80 12.11 -6.31
N LYS A 67 10.54 11.65 -6.35
CA LYS A 67 9.84 11.37 -7.60
C LYS A 67 9.09 12.63 -8.04
N ILE A 68 9.54 13.23 -9.14
CA ILE A 68 8.81 14.31 -9.81
C ILE A 68 7.78 13.64 -10.72
N TYR A 69 6.51 13.87 -10.45
CA TYR A 69 5.40 13.38 -11.28
C TYR A 69 5.01 14.47 -12.29
N ASP A 70 4.84 14.08 -13.54
CA ASP A 70 4.18 14.94 -14.52
C ASP A 70 2.69 14.98 -14.18
N ASN A 71 2.12 16.18 -14.07
CA ASN A 71 0.70 16.37 -13.78
C ASN A 71 -0.19 16.07 -15.00
N ASN A 72 0.38 15.91 -16.19
CA ASN A 72 -0.34 15.58 -17.40
C ASN A 72 0.45 14.57 -18.24
N PRO A 73 0.64 13.33 -17.74
CA PRO A 73 1.37 12.31 -18.47
C PRO A 73 0.66 12.01 -19.80
N LEU A 74 1.48 11.83 -20.84
CA LEU A 74 1.01 11.45 -22.17
C LEU A 74 0.23 10.12 -22.13
N VAL A 75 -0.64 9.94 -23.12
CA VAL A 75 -1.42 8.71 -23.27
C VAL A 75 -0.49 7.50 -23.34
N SER A 76 -0.76 6.52 -22.49
CA SER A 76 -0.08 5.23 -22.48
C SER A 76 -1.05 4.17 -22.96
N ASN A 77 -0.74 3.57 -24.11
CA ASN A 77 -1.50 2.46 -24.66
C ASN A 77 -1.16 1.18 -23.91
N ILE A 78 -2.22 0.55 -23.41
CA ILE A 78 -2.22 -0.70 -22.66
C ILE A 78 -2.82 -1.76 -23.56
N SER A 79 -1.93 -2.47 -24.24
CA SER A 79 -2.27 -3.62 -25.08
C SER A 79 -1.83 -4.91 -24.40
N SER A 80 -2.43 -6.03 -24.80
CA SER A 80 -2.21 -7.35 -24.21
C SER A 80 -0.77 -7.88 -24.30
N ASN A 81 0.08 -7.27 -25.14
CA ASN A 81 1.51 -7.59 -25.24
C ASN A 81 2.38 -6.82 -24.22
N ARG A 82 1.87 -5.73 -23.64
CA ARG A 82 2.57 -4.88 -22.67
C ARG A 82 2.04 -5.02 -21.26
N PHE A 83 0.74 -5.27 -21.13
CA PHE A 83 0.08 -5.34 -19.83
C PHE A 83 -1.14 -6.26 -19.91
N MET A 84 -1.24 -7.15 -18.93
CA MET A 84 -2.40 -8.01 -18.73
C MET A 84 -2.76 -7.96 -17.25
N PHE A 85 -4.05 -8.00 -16.95
CA PHE A 85 -4.54 -8.12 -15.59
C PHE A 85 -5.60 -9.21 -15.51
N ALA A 86 -5.72 -9.79 -14.32
CA ALA A 86 -6.66 -10.84 -14.00
C ALA A 86 -7.49 -10.40 -12.79
N LEU A 87 -8.80 -10.59 -12.86
CA LEU A 87 -9.73 -10.26 -11.79
C LEU A 87 -10.42 -11.53 -11.31
N ARG A 88 -10.60 -11.64 -9.99
CA ARG A 88 -11.52 -12.60 -9.38
C ARG A 88 -12.12 -11.99 -8.13
N ILE A 89 -13.30 -12.45 -7.76
CA ILE A 89 -13.80 -12.30 -6.39
C ILE A 89 -13.54 -13.62 -5.69
N VAL A 90 -12.84 -13.55 -4.55
CA VAL A 90 -12.58 -14.75 -3.75
C VAL A 90 -13.89 -15.19 -3.12
N GLN A 91 -14.28 -16.43 -3.39
CA GLN A 91 -15.49 -17.05 -2.84
C GLN A 91 -15.17 -18.44 -2.28
N LYS A 92 -15.91 -18.88 -1.27
CA LYS A 92 -15.62 -20.09 -0.49
C LYS A 92 -15.39 -21.36 -1.34
N ASN A 93 -16.08 -21.48 -2.47
CA ASN A 93 -16.04 -22.65 -3.33
C ASN A 93 -15.07 -22.51 -4.53
N ASN A 94 -14.37 -21.37 -4.68
CA ASN A 94 -13.45 -21.09 -5.80
C ASN A 94 -14.05 -21.40 -7.18
N ASP A 95 -15.31 -21.03 -7.40
CA ASP A 95 -16.06 -21.24 -8.65
C ASP A 95 -16.67 -19.95 -9.22
N PHE A 96 -16.00 -18.82 -9.03
CA PHE A 96 -16.36 -17.48 -9.50
C PHE A 96 -16.69 -17.45 -11.00
N HIS A 97 -16.00 -18.21 -11.83
CA HIS A 97 -16.24 -18.29 -13.27
C HIS A 97 -17.58 -18.91 -13.64
N LYS A 98 -18.01 -19.87 -12.82
CA LYS A 98 -19.19 -20.69 -13.11
C LYS A 98 -20.41 -20.18 -12.35
N ARG A 99 -20.22 -19.89 -11.06
CA ARG A 99 -21.23 -19.52 -10.08
C ARG A 99 -20.80 -18.33 -9.21
N PRO A 100 -20.60 -17.15 -9.80
CA PRO A 100 -20.26 -15.96 -9.06
C PRO A 100 -21.43 -15.50 -8.18
N TYR A 101 -21.08 -14.88 -7.05
CA TYR A 101 -22.04 -14.11 -6.25
C TYR A 101 -22.27 -12.71 -6.84
N PHE A 102 -21.27 -12.17 -7.55
CA PHE A 102 -21.27 -10.83 -8.15
C PHE A 102 -20.70 -10.85 -9.55
N ASN A 103 -21.26 -10.04 -10.44
CA ASN A 103 -20.69 -9.80 -11.76
C ASN A 103 -19.62 -8.71 -11.68
N ILE A 104 -18.48 -8.96 -12.30
CA ILE A 104 -17.40 -7.97 -12.48
C ILE A 104 -17.44 -7.49 -13.93
N SER A 105 -17.42 -6.17 -14.10
CA SER A 105 -17.25 -5.54 -15.41
C SER A 105 -16.13 -4.52 -15.33
N VAL A 106 -15.42 -4.33 -16.45
CA VAL A 106 -14.37 -3.33 -16.56
C VAL A 106 -14.76 -2.36 -17.67
N GLU A 107 -14.58 -1.07 -17.41
CA GLU A 107 -14.90 -0.01 -18.34
C GLU A 107 -13.71 0.93 -18.47
N GLN A 108 -13.43 1.36 -19.68
CA GLN A 108 -12.53 2.47 -19.96
C GLN A 108 -13.32 3.77 -19.83
N GLY A 109 -12.98 4.59 -18.84
CA GLY A 109 -13.46 5.96 -18.71
C GLY A 109 -12.56 6.94 -19.44
N HIS A 110 -13.16 7.96 -20.05
CA HIS A 110 -12.48 9.12 -20.62
C HIS A 110 -13.22 10.39 -20.21
N PHE A 111 -12.57 11.22 -19.41
CA PHE A 111 -13.08 12.52 -18.97
C PHE A 111 -12.31 13.63 -19.68
N LEU A 112 -13.05 14.46 -20.41
CA LEU A 112 -12.53 15.70 -21.00
C LEU A 112 -12.96 16.87 -20.13
N GLN A 113 -12.02 17.49 -19.41
CA GLN A 113 -12.36 18.64 -18.58
C GLN A 113 -12.74 19.88 -19.39
N THR A 114 -12.19 20.04 -20.59
CA THR A 114 -12.46 21.18 -21.46
C THR A 114 -13.93 21.26 -21.87
N THR A 115 -14.59 20.12 -22.06
CA THR A 115 -16.01 20.02 -22.46
C THR A 115 -16.92 19.53 -21.33
N GLY A 116 -16.35 18.96 -20.25
CA GLY A 116 -17.10 18.25 -19.22
C GLY A 116 -17.63 16.88 -19.66
N GLU A 117 -17.27 16.41 -20.87
CA GLU A 117 -17.77 15.15 -21.42
C GLU A 117 -17.18 13.94 -20.69
N LYS A 118 -18.03 12.95 -20.42
CA LYS A 118 -17.66 11.66 -19.83
C LYS A 118 -18.08 10.54 -20.76
N LYS A 119 -17.10 9.83 -21.32
CA LYS A 119 -17.31 8.64 -22.15
C LYS A 119 -16.89 7.38 -21.38
N TYR A 120 -17.67 6.32 -21.55
CA TYR A 120 -17.37 5.00 -21.00
C TYR A 120 -17.47 3.96 -22.09
N ARG A 121 -16.45 3.11 -22.22
CA ARG A 121 -16.44 1.97 -23.13
C ARG A 121 -16.22 0.69 -22.35
N GLN A 122 -17.10 -0.28 -22.51
CA GLN A 122 -16.96 -1.56 -21.84
C GLN A 122 -15.78 -2.37 -22.41
N ILE A 123 -14.99 -2.97 -21.51
CA ILE A 123 -13.93 -3.92 -21.83
C ILE A 123 -14.53 -5.33 -21.78
N ILE A 124 -14.20 -6.14 -22.79
CA ILE A 124 -14.75 -7.48 -22.95
C ILE A 124 -13.85 -8.42 -22.16
N MET A 125 -14.43 -9.04 -21.13
CA MET A 125 -13.73 -9.97 -20.28
C MET A 125 -14.01 -11.41 -20.73
N GLU A 126 -13.01 -12.27 -20.62
CA GLU A 126 -13.07 -13.71 -20.87
C GLU A 126 -12.36 -14.49 -19.76
N GLU A 127 -12.54 -15.82 -19.74
CA GLU A 127 -11.78 -16.68 -18.84
C GLU A 127 -10.28 -16.56 -19.14
N CYS A 128 -9.47 -16.29 -18.11
CA CYS A 128 -8.02 -16.29 -18.25
C CYS A 128 -7.51 -17.69 -18.64
N LYS A 129 -6.63 -17.72 -19.63
CA LYS A 129 -5.94 -18.92 -20.11
C LYS A 129 -4.44 -18.64 -20.21
N ASP A 130 -3.62 -19.68 -20.23
CA ASP A 130 -2.15 -19.56 -20.31
C ASP A 130 -1.68 -18.65 -21.46
N TYR A 131 -2.39 -18.64 -22.59
CA TYR A 131 -2.01 -17.80 -23.73
C TYR A 131 -2.08 -16.30 -23.44
N HIS A 132 -2.85 -15.85 -22.45
CA HIS A 132 -2.92 -14.44 -22.05
C HIS A 132 -1.60 -13.94 -21.48
N TRP A 133 -0.84 -14.83 -20.83
CA TRP A 133 0.42 -14.51 -20.16
C TRP A 133 1.63 -14.75 -21.05
N LYS A 134 1.54 -15.70 -21.99
CA LYS A 134 2.61 -15.99 -22.95
C LYS A 134 2.93 -14.83 -23.90
N GLN A 135 1.98 -13.93 -24.14
CA GLN A 135 2.15 -12.79 -25.03
C GLN A 135 2.90 -11.61 -24.39
N LEU A 136 3.05 -11.61 -23.07
CA LEU A 136 3.79 -10.57 -22.38
C LEU A 136 5.29 -10.80 -22.57
N ASN A 137 5.97 -9.82 -23.16
CA ASN A 137 7.41 -9.87 -23.39
C ASN A 137 8.17 -9.55 -22.09
N THR A 138 8.06 -10.45 -21.11
CA THR A 138 8.74 -10.32 -19.81
C THR A 138 9.86 -11.33 -19.67
N LYS A 139 10.94 -10.93 -18.98
CA LYS A 139 12.07 -11.83 -18.65
C LYS A 139 11.68 -12.95 -17.68
N SER A 140 10.57 -12.79 -16.96
CA SER A 140 10.02 -13.74 -16.01
C SER A 140 8.95 -14.62 -16.64
N ASP A 141 8.87 -15.88 -16.19
CA ASP A 141 7.78 -16.79 -16.55
C ASP A 141 6.51 -16.43 -15.76
N LEU A 142 5.68 -15.56 -16.34
CA LEU A 142 4.40 -15.16 -15.77
C LEU A 142 3.36 -16.28 -15.82
N THR A 143 3.53 -17.25 -16.72
CA THR A 143 2.56 -18.35 -16.87
C THR A 143 2.61 -19.26 -15.65
N SER A 144 3.80 -19.67 -15.21
CA SER A 144 3.93 -20.49 -14.00
C SER A 144 3.52 -19.73 -12.74
N GLN A 145 3.84 -18.44 -12.64
CA GLN A 145 3.37 -17.60 -11.53
C GLN A 145 1.84 -17.53 -11.46
N PHE A 146 1.18 -17.34 -12.61
CA PHE A 146 -0.28 -17.35 -12.66
C PHE A 146 -0.88 -18.70 -12.26
N GLN A 147 -0.30 -19.80 -12.74
CA GLN A 147 -0.76 -21.16 -12.39
C GLN A 147 -0.67 -21.44 -10.88
N GLN A 148 0.31 -20.87 -10.18
CA GLN A 148 0.44 -20.99 -8.72
C GLN A 148 -0.68 -20.27 -7.95
N LEU A 149 -1.29 -19.22 -8.53
CA LEU A 149 -2.39 -18.46 -7.90
C LEU A 149 -3.74 -19.20 -7.97
N GLY A 150 -3.79 -20.30 -8.72
CA GLY A 150 -4.98 -21.11 -8.98
C GLY A 150 -5.71 -20.70 -10.25
N GLY A 151 -6.78 -21.44 -10.57
CA GLY A 151 -7.72 -21.09 -11.62
C GLY A 151 -8.71 -20.01 -11.16
N ASP A 152 -9.68 -19.67 -12.00
CA ASP A 152 -10.85 -18.85 -11.64
C ASP A 152 -10.67 -17.31 -11.74
N PHE A 153 -9.81 -16.84 -12.64
CA PHE A 153 -9.65 -15.41 -12.98
C PHE A 153 -10.20 -15.03 -14.36
N ILE A 154 -10.82 -13.85 -14.48
CA ILE A 154 -11.24 -13.28 -15.77
C ILE A 154 -10.22 -12.24 -16.24
N CYS A 155 -9.93 -12.23 -17.54
CA CYS A 155 -8.94 -11.39 -18.19
C CYS A 155 -9.59 -10.57 -19.31
N PRO A 156 -9.05 -9.40 -19.67
CA PRO A 156 -9.40 -8.74 -20.92
C PRO A 156 -9.07 -9.60 -22.13
N ASN A 157 -9.88 -9.50 -23.17
CA ASN A 157 -9.60 -10.15 -24.44
C ASN A 157 -8.32 -9.60 -25.09
N LEU A 158 -7.52 -10.48 -25.70
CA LEU A 158 -6.21 -10.17 -26.29
C LEU A 158 -6.18 -9.05 -27.34
N ASN A 159 -7.30 -8.84 -28.04
CA ASN A 159 -7.39 -7.86 -29.12
C ASN A 159 -7.90 -6.49 -28.66
N GLN A 160 -7.95 -6.24 -27.35
CA GLN A 160 -8.44 -4.98 -26.81
C GLN A 160 -7.30 -4.05 -26.43
N GLU A 161 -7.33 -2.85 -27.02
CA GLU A 161 -6.46 -1.76 -26.63
C GLU A 161 -7.15 -0.91 -25.57
N MET A 162 -6.46 -0.66 -24.47
CA MET A 162 -6.88 0.21 -23.38
C MET A 162 -5.93 1.40 -23.30
N GLU A 163 -6.33 2.48 -22.64
CA GLU A 163 -5.52 3.69 -22.56
C GLU A 163 -5.54 4.25 -21.14
N ILE A 164 -4.39 4.69 -20.64
CA ILE A 164 -4.33 5.51 -19.41
C ILE A 164 -3.68 6.82 -19.79
N GLU A 165 -4.27 7.93 -19.35
CA GLU A 165 -3.83 9.29 -19.70
C GLU A 165 -4.17 10.22 -18.54
N GLY A 166 -3.26 11.15 -18.26
CA GLY A 166 -3.53 12.21 -17.30
C GLY A 166 -3.64 11.74 -15.85
N MET A 167 -3.85 12.72 -14.99
CA MET A 167 -4.22 12.56 -13.59
C MET A 167 -5.63 13.15 -13.38
N PHE A 168 -6.21 12.89 -12.20
CA PHE A 168 -7.44 13.59 -11.83
C PHE A 168 -7.17 15.10 -11.81
N GLY A 169 -7.87 15.86 -12.64
CA GLY A 169 -7.60 17.29 -12.82
C GLY A 169 -7.03 17.67 -14.19
N SER A 170 -6.49 16.71 -14.94
CA SER A 170 -5.90 16.97 -16.26
C SER A 170 -6.96 17.27 -17.32
N PRO A 171 -6.62 18.00 -18.40
CA PRO A 171 -7.57 18.31 -19.49
C PRO A 171 -8.21 17.06 -20.12
N SER A 172 -7.44 15.97 -20.21
CA SER A 172 -7.88 14.64 -20.59
C SER A 172 -7.48 13.67 -19.48
N PHE A 173 -8.43 12.88 -18.99
CA PHE A 173 -8.18 11.86 -17.98
C PHE A 173 -8.80 10.53 -18.43
N LYS A 174 -7.97 9.54 -18.72
CA LYS A 174 -8.38 8.19 -19.13
C LYS A 174 -7.98 7.18 -18.08
N PHE A 175 -8.94 6.35 -17.66
CA PHE A 175 -8.75 5.41 -16.57
C PHE A 175 -9.57 4.12 -16.77
N LEU A 176 -9.15 3.05 -16.12
CA LEU A 176 -9.92 1.82 -16.02
C LEU A 176 -10.78 1.85 -14.75
N ARG A 177 -12.07 1.59 -14.91
CA ARG A 177 -13.05 1.46 -13.82
C ARG A 177 -13.47 0.00 -13.72
N ILE A 178 -13.24 -0.60 -12.56
CA ILE A 178 -13.79 -1.90 -12.21
C ILE A 178 -15.13 -1.66 -11.53
N ARG A 179 -16.18 -2.32 -12.02
CA ARG A 179 -17.53 -2.23 -11.48
C ARG A 179 -18.00 -3.62 -11.07
N VAL A 180 -18.33 -3.75 -9.79
CA VAL A 180 -18.88 -4.96 -9.20
C VAL A 180 -20.37 -4.74 -8.95
N VAL A 181 -21.22 -5.63 -9.46
CA VAL A 181 -22.67 -5.57 -9.28
C VAL A 181 -23.20 -6.95 -8.85
N PRO A 182 -24.37 -7.02 -8.17
CA PRO A 182 -25.00 -8.30 -7.87
C PRO A 182 -25.11 -9.16 -9.13
N CYS A 183 -24.83 -10.46 -9.01
CA CYS A 183 -24.90 -11.35 -10.15
C CYS A 183 -26.34 -11.39 -10.70
N GLN A 184 -26.46 -11.23 -12.02
CA GLN A 184 -27.71 -11.43 -12.74
C GLN A 184 -27.47 -12.46 -13.83
N ASN A 185 -28.33 -13.48 -13.90
CA ASN A 185 -28.26 -14.49 -14.97
C ASN A 185 -28.40 -13.76 -16.30
N SER A 186 -27.40 -13.91 -17.15
CA SER A 186 -27.42 -13.24 -18.44
C SER A 186 -28.58 -13.79 -19.27
N THR A 187 -29.56 -12.92 -19.52
CA THR A 187 -30.72 -13.24 -20.36
C THR A 187 -30.50 -12.79 -21.80
N ASN A 188 -29.39 -12.10 -22.12
CA ASN A 188 -29.13 -11.58 -23.46
C ASN A 188 -27.63 -11.57 -23.83
N GLU A 189 -27.38 -11.97 -25.08
CA GLU A 189 -26.12 -12.19 -25.81
C GLU A 189 -25.28 -10.92 -26.06
N ASN A 190 -25.06 -10.08 -25.06
CA ASN A 190 -24.33 -8.82 -25.26
C ASN A 190 -22.81 -9.03 -25.31
N ASN A 191 -22.24 -9.56 -26.41
CA ASN A 191 -20.80 -9.55 -26.78
C ASN A 191 -19.76 -9.93 -25.69
N GLN A 192 -20.21 -10.38 -24.51
CA GLN A 192 -19.39 -10.78 -23.38
C GLN A 192 -19.10 -12.27 -23.53
N LYS A 193 -17.81 -12.60 -23.57
CA LYS A 193 -17.36 -13.99 -23.65
C LYS A 193 -17.54 -14.72 -22.32
N TRP A 194 -17.43 -14.00 -21.21
CA TRP A 194 -17.75 -14.53 -19.89
C TRP A 194 -19.25 -14.42 -19.61
N ASN A 195 -19.93 -15.57 -19.54
CA ASN A 195 -21.36 -15.69 -19.30
C ASN A 195 -21.65 -16.70 -18.16
N PRO A 196 -21.47 -16.31 -16.89
CA PRO A 196 -21.67 -17.19 -15.76
C PRO A 196 -23.15 -17.40 -15.41
N VAL A 197 -23.46 -18.49 -14.72
CA VAL A 197 -24.78 -18.71 -14.10
C VAL A 197 -24.67 -18.36 -12.62
N CYS A 198 -25.46 -17.42 -12.13
CA CYS A 198 -25.34 -16.95 -10.75
C CYS A 198 -25.54 -18.05 -9.72
N ALA A 199 -24.89 -17.90 -8.57
CA ALA A 199 -25.16 -18.76 -7.43
C ALA A 199 -26.60 -18.60 -6.91
N PRO A 200 -27.14 -19.61 -6.20
CA PRO A 200 -28.41 -19.49 -5.49
C PRO A 200 -28.48 -18.26 -4.58
N LYS A 201 -29.62 -17.55 -4.58
CA LYS A 201 -29.81 -16.32 -3.80
C LYS A 201 -29.53 -16.50 -2.31
N GLU A 202 -29.94 -17.63 -1.75
CA GLU A 202 -29.71 -18.00 -0.34
C GLU A 202 -28.22 -18.01 0.03
N LEU A 203 -27.35 -18.47 -0.89
CA LEU A 203 -25.90 -18.47 -0.66
C LEU A 203 -25.32 -17.06 -0.76
N ILE A 204 -25.82 -16.24 -1.69
CA ILE A 204 -25.38 -14.86 -1.86
C ILE A 204 -25.75 -14.03 -0.62
N GLU A 205 -27.00 -14.13 -0.16
CA GLU A 205 -27.49 -13.44 1.03
C GLU A 205 -26.69 -13.86 2.27
N LYS A 206 -26.50 -15.16 2.47
CA LYS A 206 -25.69 -15.68 3.57
C LYS A 206 -24.24 -15.18 3.52
N GLU A 207 -23.63 -15.09 2.35
CA GLU A 207 -22.27 -14.60 2.22
C GLU A 207 -22.18 -13.09 2.51
N VAL A 208 -23.14 -12.30 2.04
CA VAL A 208 -23.22 -10.86 2.31
C VAL A 208 -23.47 -10.60 3.81
N GLU A 209 -24.29 -11.41 4.48
CA GLU A 209 -24.51 -11.30 5.92
C GLU A 209 -23.25 -11.64 6.73
N ASN A 210 -22.52 -12.69 6.35
CA ASN A 210 -21.32 -13.13 7.05
C ASN A 210 -20.14 -12.18 6.82
N ASN A 211 -19.97 -11.73 5.58
CA ASN A 211 -18.77 -11.03 5.12
C ASN A 211 -19.01 -9.57 4.73
N GLY A 212 -20.20 -8.99 4.90
CA GLY A 212 -20.47 -7.56 4.68
C GLY A 212 -20.02 -6.92 3.36
N ILE A 213 -19.27 -5.80 3.43
CA ILE A 213 -19.00 -4.86 2.32
C ILE A 213 -17.87 -5.39 1.41
N ILE A 214 -17.92 -5.06 0.12
CA ILE A 214 -16.84 -5.37 -0.84
C ILE A 214 -15.68 -4.38 -0.64
N GLU A 215 -14.52 -4.86 -0.20
CA GLU A 215 -13.28 -4.08 -0.06
C GLU A 215 -12.25 -4.45 -1.14
N LEU A 216 -11.55 -3.45 -1.65
CA LEU A 216 -10.43 -3.63 -2.58
C LEU A 216 -9.13 -3.61 -1.75
N GLU A 217 -8.46 -4.75 -1.60
CA GLU A 217 -7.22 -4.87 -0.86
C GLU A 217 -6.06 -5.10 -1.82
N ARG A 218 -5.07 -4.20 -1.82
CA ARG A 218 -3.82 -4.43 -2.55
C ARG A 218 -2.96 -5.40 -1.73
N LYS A 219 -2.81 -6.65 -2.20
CA LYS A 219 -1.98 -7.66 -1.53
C LYS A 219 -0.49 -7.40 -1.69
N ASP A 220 -0.06 -6.95 -2.86
CA ASP A 220 1.35 -6.61 -3.13
C ASP A 220 1.50 -5.63 -4.31
N ALA A 221 2.73 -5.45 -4.82
CA ALA A 221 3.00 -4.54 -5.93
C ALA A 221 2.29 -4.94 -7.24
N THR A 222 1.89 -6.21 -7.36
CA THR A 222 1.45 -6.89 -8.58
C THR A 222 -0.03 -7.27 -8.59
N PHE A 223 -0.66 -7.44 -7.44
CA PHE A 223 -2.03 -7.93 -7.31
C PHE A 223 -2.90 -7.00 -6.47
N VAL A 224 -4.12 -6.80 -6.96
CA VAL A 224 -5.23 -6.21 -6.21
C VAL A 224 -6.26 -7.32 -6.03
N GLU A 225 -6.51 -7.68 -4.77
CA GLU A 225 -7.51 -8.67 -4.39
C GLU A 225 -8.80 -7.94 -4.01
N ILE A 226 -9.92 -8.36 -4.59
CA ILE A 226 -11.24 -7.87 -4.19
C ILE A 226 -11.78 -8.87 -3.17
N THR A 227 -11.81 -8.46 -1.91
CA THR A 227 -12.26 -9.30 -0.79
C THR A 227 -13.51 -8.70 -0.20
N ILE A 228 -14.54 -9.51 0.02
CA ILE A 228 -15.74 -9.09 0.73
C ILE A 228 -15.45 -9.23 2.23
N ARG A 229 -15.45 -8.11 2.96
CA ARG A 229 -15.15 -8.05 4.40
C ARG A 229 -16.22 -7.30 5.16
N LYS A 230 -16.57 -7.85 6.33
CA LYS A 230 -17.60 -7.24 7.16
C LYS A 230 -17.05 -5.94 7.70
N SER A 231 -17.77 -4.83 7.46
CA SER A 231 -17.34 -3.53 7.98
C SER A 231 -17.22 -3.62 9.50
N PRO A 232 -16.09 -3.23 10.10
CA PRO A 232 -15.91 -3.28 11.54
C PRO A 232 -16.78 -2.23 12.28
N TYR A 233 -17.55 -1.41 11.56
CA TYR A 233 -18.35 -0.32 12.10
C TYR A 233 -19.87 -0.61 12.16
N GLN A 234 -20.28 -1.88 12.14
CA GLN A 234 -21.68 -2.30 12.36
C GLN A 234 -21.81 -3.22 13.57
#